data_AF-A0A4R3MDB6-F1
#
_entry.id   AF-A0A4R3MDB6-F1
#
_cell.length_a   1.000
_cell.length_b   1.000
_cell.length_c   1.000
_cell.angle_alpha   90.00
_cell.angle_beta   90.00
_cell.angle_gamma   90.00
#
_symmetry.space_group_name_H-M   'P 1'
#
loop_
_entity.id
_entity.type
_entity.pdbx_description
1 polymer ?
#
loop_
_entity_poly.entity_id
_entity_poly.type
_entity_poly.pdbx_seq_one_letter_code
_entity_poly.pdbx_strand_id
1 'polypeptide(L)'
;MILYHYCSPEAFLSIIQGKKLWLSRINNMSDYMEGSWIVGIIDEILPSLAQEFGREAAQQVVGQYNRDKFSPYVCCFSEDGDMLSQWRGYANDGYGFSIGFNSEFFPSTTGIPRQAFTEETKLWLCKVEYQLDVQQNFIRRLLELAMRDVTAKAGEIPLGVQEQIAYMSAKMSAKNNGISLPEIPCGGLHELIRQLTGYAVIAKNPAFHEEREHRLIHAPLVIADRTTNQTTDSRFEISDPKHRVTNNRICAYYEFDLSEYINKGIIAEIVKGPKNGTSDNDLAAIFGKMERTDIPIRQSKASYR
;
A
#
# COMPACT_ATOMS: atom_id res chain seq x y z
N MET A 1 6.93 9.09 -12.57
CA MET A 1 6.11 10.22 -12.07
C MET A 1 6.68 10.68 -10.73
N ILE A 2 6.28 11.84 -10.22
CA ILE A 2 6.68 12.29 -8.88
C ILE A 2 5.55 11.94 -7.91
N LEU A 3 5.90 11.34 -6.78
CA LEU A 3 5.00 11.01 -5.68
C LEU A 3 5.40 11.78 -4.43
N TYR A 4 4.42 12.35 -3.74
CA TYR A 4 4.66 13.35 -2.70
C TYR A 4 4.35 12.83 -1.31
N HIS A 5 5.34 12.86 -0.42
CA HIS A 5 5.15 12.54 0.99
C HIS A 5 4.99 13.82 1.81
N TYR A 6 3.78 14.04 2.34
CA TYR A 6 3.49 15.12 3.27
C TYR A 6 3.93 14.75 4.68
N CYS A 7 4.65 15.65 5.34
CA CYS A 7 5.21 15.40 6.66
C CYS A 7 5.40 16.68 7.47
N SER A 8 5.50 16.53 8.80
CA SER A 8 5.87 17.63 9.70
C SER A 8 7.33 18.05 9.51
N PRO A 9 7.76 19.22 10.01
CA PRO A 9 9.17 19.63 9.97
C PRO A 9 10.13 18.63 10.63
N GLU A 10 9.72 18.01 11.74
CA GLU A 10 10.51 17.02 12.47
C GLU A 10 10.68 15.74 11.64
N ALA A 11 9.58 15.25 11.04
CA ALA A 11 9.61 14.10 10.17
C ALA A 11 10.44 14.36 8.91
N PHE A 12 10.30 15.54 8.30
CA PHE A 12 11.14 16.00 7.19
C PHE A 12 12.62 15.91 7.55
N LEU A 13 13.03 16.48 8.69
CA LEU A 13 14.42 16.47 9.12
C LEU A 13 14.91 15.03 9.35
N SER A 14 14.09 14.18 9.97
CA SER A 14 14.41 12.78 10.19
C SER A 14 14.60 11.99 8.90
N ILE A 15 13.73 12.20 7.90
CA ILE A 15 13.82 11.54 6.59
C ILE A 15 15.10 11.96 5.86
N ILE A 16 15.35 13.27 5.80
CA ILE A 16 16.47 13.86 5.05
C ILE A 16 17.80 13.49 5.70
N GLN A 17 17.96 13.68 7.02
CA GLN A 17 19.22 13.36 7.71
C GLN A 17 19.48 11.87 7.82
N GLY A 18 18.43 11.08 8.12
CA GLY A 18 18.54 9.63 8.22
C GLY A 18 18.64 8.93 6.87
N LYS A 19 18.23 9.59 5.79
CA LYS A 19 18.03 9.00 4.46
C LYS A 19 17.10 7.79 4.51
N LYS A 20 16.06 7.82 5.36
CA LYS A 20 15.12 6.70 5.56
C LYS A 20 13.68 7.15 5.38
N LEU A 21 12.87 6.33 4.72
CA LEU A 21 11.41 6.40 4.80
C LEU A 21 10.89 5.35 5.78
N TRP A 22 9.96 5.74 6.64
CA TRP A 22 9.39 4.82 7.62
C TRP A 22 8.08 4.24 7.09
N LEU A 23 8.01 2.92 7.03
CA LEU A 23 6.79 2.18 6.76
C LEU A 23 6.15 1.77 8.08
N SER A 24 4.97 2.30 8.38
CA SER A 24 4.24 2.06 9.63
C SER A 24 3.08 1.13 9.42
N ARG A 25 2.65 0.41 10.47
CA ARG A 25 1.48 -0.47 10.35
C ARG A 25 0.27 0.28 9.81
N ILE A 26 -0.43 -0.35 8.87
CA ILE A 26 -1.62 0.21 8.21
C ILE A 26 -2.75 0.58 9.20
N ASN A 27 -2.82 -0.07 10.35
CA ASN A 27 -3.82 0.21 11.38
C ASN A 27 -3.49 1.43 12.28
N ASN A 28 -2.35 2.08 12.04
CA ASN A 28 -1.99 3.34 12.71
C ASN A 28 -2.28 4.56 11.83
N MET A 29 -2.89 4.36 10.68
CA MET A 29 -3.25 5.44 9.76
C MET A 29 -4.46 6.23 10.25
N SER A 30 -4.69 7.39 9.65
CA SER A 30 -5.78 8.32 9.98
C SER A 30 -7.17 7.74 9.69
N ASP A 31 -7.30 6.89 8.68
CA ASP A 31 -8.52 6.18 8.34
C ASP A 31 -8.66 4.93 9.23
N TYR A 32 -9.65 4.93 10.12
CA TYR A 32 -9.91 3.79 11.00
C TYR A 32 -10.43 2.55 10.24
N MET A 33 -10.95 2.73 9.02
CA MET A 33 -11.41 1.63 8.17
C MET A 33 -10.28 1.02 7.34
N GLU A 34 -9.04 1.52 7.43
CA GLU A 34 -7.95 1.03 6.62
C GLU A 34 -7.65 -0.46 6.92
N GLY A 35 -7.57 -1.28 5.86
CA GLY A 35 -7.45 -2.74 5.96
C GLY A 35 -8.73 -3.49 6.33
N SER A 36 -9.82 -2.80 6.70
CA SER A 36 -11.13 -3.39 7.03
C SER A 36 -12.27 -2.90 6.15
N TRP A 37 -12.06 -1.86 5.33
CA TRP A 37 -13.03 -1.29 4.40
C TRP A 37 -13.74 -2.35 3.55
N ILE A 38 -12.99 -3.30 3.00
CA ILE A 38 -13.54 -4.33 2.13
C ILE A 38 -14.48 -5.30 2.85
N VAL A 39 -14.45 -5.37 4.19
CA VAL A 39 -15.32 -6.26 4.96
C VAL A 39 -16.78 -5.86 4.77
N GLY A 40 -17.09 -4.55 4.75
CA GLY A 40 -18.45 -4.10 4.45
C GLY A 40 -18.92 -4.54 3.06
N ILE A 41 -18.03 -4.48 2.07
CA ILE A 41 -18.33 -4.94 0.70
C ILE A 41 -18.53 -6.47 0.65
N ILE A 42 -17.71 -7.22 1.39
CA ILE A 42 -17.86 -8.68 1.52
C ILE A 42 -19.22 -9.00 2.16
N ASP A 43 -19.61 -8.31 3.23
CA ASP A 43 -20.87 -8.53 3.95
C ASP A 43 -22.11 -8.22 3.07
N GLU A 44 -21.99 -7.30 2.12
CA GLU A 44 -23.03 -7.03 1.11
C GLU A 44 -23.14 -8.13 0.05
N ILE A 45 -22.00 -8.68 -0.41
CA ILE A 45 -21.96 -9.64 -1.52
C ILE A 45 -22.24 -11.07 -1.06
N LEU A 46 -21.64 -11.47 0.06
CA LEU A 46 -21.57 -12.85 0.52
C LEU A 46 -22.95 -13.53 0.72
N PRO A 47 -24.01 -12.85 1.22
CA PRO A 47 -25.32 -13.47 1.37
C PRO A 47 -25.89 -14.02 0.04
N SER A 48 -25.69 -13.29 -1.06
CA SER A 48 -26.14 -13.73 -2.40
C SER A 48 -25.39 -14.98 -2.85
N LEU A 49 -24.07 -15.02 -2.65
CA LEU A 49 -23.24 -16.17 -2.99
C LEU A 49 -23.52 -17.38 -2.09
N ALA A 50 -23.81 -17.15 -0.80
CA ALA A 50 -24.18 -18.21 0.12
C ALA A 50 -25.51 -18.87 -0.25
N GLN A 51 -26.44 -18.14 -0.88
CA GLN A 51 -27.68 -18.69 -1.42
C GLN A 51 -27.43 -19.57 -2.65
N GLU A 52 -26.48 -19.19 -3.50
CA GLU A 52 -26.13 -19.92 -4.73
C GLU A 52 -25.26 -21.16 -4.47
N PHE A 53 -24.18 -21.00 -3.71
CA PHE A 53 -23.14 -22.02 -3.49
C PHE A 53 -23.26 -22.75 -2.14
N GLY A 54 -24.14 -22.29 -1.25
CA GLY A 54 -24.37 -22.89 0.06
C GLY A 54 -23.66 -22.18 1.22
N ARG A 55 -24.30 -22.20 2.40
CA ARG A 55 -23.81 -21.54 3.61
C ARG A 55 -22.48 -22.11 4.13
N GLU A 56 -22.26 -23.41 3.97
CA GLU A 56 -21.02 -24.07 4.40
C GLU A 56 -19.82 -23.56 3.60
N ALA A 57 -19.96 -23.43 2.28
CA ALA A 57 -18.91 -22.86 1.43
C ALA A 57 -18.57 -21.42 1.85
N ALA A 58 -19.60 -20.60 2.12
CA ALA A 58 -19.40 -19.23 2.61
C ALA A 58 -18.64 -19.20 3.95
N GLN A 59 -18.96 -20.10 4.87
CA GLN A 59 -18.26 -20.22 6.15
C GLN A 59 -16.79 -20.63 5.96
N GLN A 60 -16.49 -21.53 5.02
CA GLN A 60 -15.12 -21.92 4.70
C GLN A 60 -14.33 -20.75 4.10
N VAL A 61 -14.91 -20.00 3.15
CA VAL A 61 -14.30 -18.81 2.54
C VAL A 61 -14.01 -17.74 3.59
N VAL A 62 -14.99 -17.39 4.44
CA VAL A 62 -14.80 -16.43 5.53
C VAL A 62 -13.77 -16.93 6.55
N GLY A 63 -13.81 -18.23 6.87
CA GLY A 63 -12.85 -18.86 7.75
C GLY A 63 -11.42 -18.73 7.23
N GLN A 64 -11.21 -18.98 5.93
CA GLN A 64 -9.91 -18.80 5.29
C GLN A 64 -9.50 -17.32 5.27
N TYR A 65 -10.40 -16.42 4.86
CA TYR A 65 -10.14 -14.98 4.88
C TYR A 65 -9.64 -14.50 6.23
N ASN A 66 -10.30 -14.91 7.32
CA ASN A 66 -9.89 -14.53 8.67
C ASN A 66 -8.54 -15.13 9.11
N ARG A 67 -8.15 -16.31 8.60
CA ARG A 67 -6.85 -16.93 8.88
C ARG A 67 -5.70 -16.25 8.13
N ASP A 68 -5.96 -15.80 6.90
CA ASP A 68 -4.94 -15.28 5.98
C ASP A 68 -4.80 -13.76 6.05
N LYS A 69 -5.53 -13.09 6.96
CA LYS A 69 -5.35 -11.66 7.22
C LYS A 69 -3.91 -11.41 7.66
N PHE A 70 -3.29 -10.42 7.04
CA PHE A 70 -1.99 -9.91 7.44
C PHE A 70 -2.06 -8.39 7.64
N SER A 71 -1.14 -7.87 8.46
CA SER A 71 -1.04 -6.44 8.75
C SER A 71 0.22 -5.87 8.09
N PRO A 72 0.11 -5.25 6.91
CA PRO A 72 1.25 -4.63 6.26
C PRO A 72 1.72 -3.36 6.97
N TYR A 73 2.91 -2.92 6.57
CA TYR A 73 3.51 -1.64 6.87
C TYR A 73 3.52 -0.80 5.60
N VAL A 74 3.08 0.46 5.70
CA VAL A 74 2.88 1.35 4.57
C VAL A 74 3.59 2.69 4.78
N CYS A 75 4.09 3.26 3.69
CA CYS A 75 4.45 4.66 3.57
C CYS A 75 3.63 5.25 2.42
N CYS A 76 2.90 6.32 2.69
CA CYS A 76 1.89 6.85 1.77
C CYS A 76 2.38 8.12 1.09
N PHE A 77 1.97 8.26 -0.17
CA PHE A 77 2.29 9.39 -1.02
C PHE A 77 1.03 9.86 -1.75
N SER A 78 0.99 11.13 -2.14
CA SER A 78 -0.03 11.68 -3.05
C SER A 78 0.55 11.90 -4.44
N GLU A 79 -0.29 11.88 -5.47
CA GLU A 79 0.06 12.34 -6.82
C GLU A 79 0.22 13.87 -6.91
N ASP A 80 -0.35 14.63 -5.96
CA ASP A 80 -0.27 16.09 -5.93
C ASP A 80 0.61 16.57 -4.76
N GLY A 81 1.55 17.47 -5.05
CA GLY A 81 2.48 18.04 -4.08
C GLY A 81 1.97 19.31 -3.40
N ASP A 82 0.80 19.83 -3.77
CA ASP A 82 0.26 21.08 -3.23
C ASP A 82 -1.25 21.04 -2.89
N MET A 83 -1.70 19.94 -2.30
CA MET A 83 -3.09 19.70 -1.91
C MET A 83 -3.43 20.20 -0.49
N LEU A 84 -4.51 20.98 -0.38
CA LEU A 84 -4.95 21.60 0.88
C LEU A 84 -5.29 20.59 1.98
N SER A 85 -6.00 19.50 1.66
CA SER A 85 -6.36 18.49 2.65
C SER A 85 -5.13 17.77 3.21
N GLN A 86 -4.10 17.56 2.37
CA GLN A 86 -2.83 16.96 2.80
C GLN A 86 -2.02 17.90 3.69
N TRP A 87 -1.99 19.20 3.37
CA TRP A 87 -1.36 20.20 4.23
C TRP A 87 -1.95 20.17 5.63
N ARG A 88 -3.28 20.10 5.73
CA ARG A 88 -4.03 20.03 6.99
C ARG A 88 -3.79 18.71 7.74
N GLY A 89 -3.95 17.60 7.03
CA GLY A 89 -3.96 16.27 7.64
C GLY A 89 -2.58 15.74 8.03
N TYR A 90 -1.55 16.02 7.22
CA TYR A 90 -0.28 15.28 7.29
C TYR A 90 0.97 16.16 7.39
N ALA A 91 0.88 17.45 7.08
CA ALA A 91 2.01 18.37 7.10
C ALA A 91 1.83 19.49 8.14
N ASN A 92 1.43 19.11 9.35
CA ASN A 92 1.33 19.98 10.52
C ASN A 92 0.54 21.27 10.22
N ASP A 93 -0.69 21.14 9.73
CA ASP A 93 -1.55 22.27 9.31
C ASP A 93 -0.89 23.28 8.36
N GLY A 94 -0.07 22.80 7.42
CA GLY A 94 0.62 23.61 6.43
C GLY A 94 1.94 24.24 6.89
N TYR A 95 2.41 23.93 8.10
CA TYR A 95 3.76 24.31 8.57
C TYR A 95 4.85 23.32 8.13
N GLY A 96 4.46 22.13 7.64
CA GLY A 96 5.35 21.06 7.23
C GLY A 96 5.84 21.17 5.78
N PHE A 97 6.19 20.01 5.23
CA PHE A 97 6.77 19.86 3.90
C PHE A 97 6.04 18.79 3.11
N SER A 98 6.16 18.87 1.78
CA SER A 98 5.84 17.79 0.86
C SER A 98 7.10 17.46 0.07
N ILE A 99 7.61 16.23 0.23
CA ILE A 99 8.83 15.75 -0.42
C ILE A 99 8.43 14.99 -1.68
N GLY A 100 8.83 15.49 -2.85
CA GLY A 100 8.60 14.83 -4.13
C GLY A 100 9.65 13.76 -4.39
N PHE A 101 9.21 12.52 -4.58
CA PHE A 101 10.06 11.36 -4.90
C PHE A 101 9.83 10.88 -6.33
N ASN A 102 10.93 10.67 -7.06
CA ASN A 102 10.89 10.03 -8.39
C ASN A 102 10.49 8.56 -8.23
N SER A 103 9.30 8.21 -8.68
CA SER A 103 8.68 6.90 -8.45
C SER A 103 9.44 5.73 -9.10
N GLU A 104 10.32 6.01 -10.07
CA GLU A 104 11.12 5.00 -10.77
C GLU A 104 12.18 4.33 -9.88
N PHE A 105 12.53 4.94 -8.75
CA PHE A 105 13.46 4.35 -7.77
C PHE A 105 12.78 3.44 -6.75
N PHE A 106 11.44 3.38 -6.73
CA PHE A 106 10.69 2.41 -5.95
C PHE A 106 10.48 1.11 -6.73
N PRO A 107 10.15 -0.01 -6.07
CA PRO A 107 9.93 -1.29 -6.74
C PRO A 107 8.88 -1.18 -7.85
N SER A 108 9.18 -1.81 -9.00
CA SER A 108 8.28 -1.92 -10.14
C SER A 108 7.38 -3.16 -10.09
N THR A 109 7.23 -3.78 -8.92
CA THR A 109 6.42 -4.98 -8.73
C THR A 109 4.97 -4.72 -9.14
N THR A 110 4.45 -5.54 -10.04
CA THR A 110 3.09 -5.42 -10.58
C THR A 110 2.15 -6.41 -9.91
N GLY A 111 0.88 -6.03 -9.77
CA GLY A 111 -0.17 -6.87 -9.20
C GLY A 111 -0.61 -6.42 -7.81
N ILE A 112 -1.16 -7.36 -7.04
CA ILE A 112 -1.72 -7.12 -5.70
C ILE A 112 -0.66 -7.42 -4.64
N PRO A 113 -0.48 -6.53 -3.65
CA PRO A 113 0.49 -6.72 -2.58
C PRO A 113 0.17 -7.98 -1.79
N ARG A 114 1.22 -8.64 -1.29
CA ARG A 114 1.11 -9.90 -0.57
C ARG A 114 2.22 -10.03 0.45
N GLN A 115 2.05 -10.95 1.38
CA GLN A 115 3.13 -11.27 2.33
C GLN A 115 4.41 -11.65 1.58
N ALA A 116 5.56 -11.20 2.11
CA ALA A 116 6.86 -11.37 1.50
C ALA A 116 7.32 -12.83 1.62
N PHE A 117 7.36 -13.53 0.47
CA PHE A 117 7.88 -14.89 0.35
C PHE A 117 9.12 -14.98 -0.56
N THR A 118 9.43 -13.89 -1.27
CA THR A 118 10.56 -13.78 -2.19
C THR A 118 11.08 -12.33 -2.20
N GLU A 119 12.27 -12.12 -2.77
CA GLU A 119 12.85 -10.78 -2.93
C GLU A 119 11.95 -9.84 -3.76
N GLU A 120 11.27 -10.37 -4.78
CA GLU A 120 10.39 -9.58 -5.66
C GLU A 120 9.10 -9.15 -4.95
N THR A 121 8.69 -9.89 -3.92
CA THR A 121 7.45 -9.65 -3.17
C THR A 121 7.68 -8.92 -1.85
N LYS A 122 8.93 -8.53 -1.55
CA LYS A 122 9.28 -7.85 -0.30
C LYS A 122 8.69 -6.46 -0.19
N LEU A 123 8.57 -5.73 -1.30
CA LEU A 123 8.17 -4.33 -1.31
C LEU A 123 7.36 -4.02 -2.57
N TRP A 124 6.27 -3.28 -2.41
CA TRP A 124 5.32 -2.97 -3.49
C TRP A 124 5.06 -1.48 -3.53
N LEU A 125 4.96 -0.89 -4.71
CA LEU A 125 4.38 0.44 -4.89
C LEU A 125 3.03 0.30 -5.60
N CYS A 126 1.94 0.56 -4.88
CA CYS A 126 0.59 0.38 -5.41
C CYS A 126 -0.22 1.68 -5.33
N LYS A 127 -0.99 1.95 -6.38
CA LYS A 127 -2.03 2.99 -6.36
C LYS A 127 -3.23 2.51 -5.54
N VAL A 128 -3.82 3.40 -4.76
CA VAL A 128 -5.04 3.13 -4.00
C VAL A 128 -6.26 3.17 -4.92
N GLU A 129 -7.15 2.20 -4.76
CA GLU A 129 -8.41 2.09 -5.48
C GLU A 129 -9.54 2.69 -4.65
N TYR A 130 -10.29 3.61 -5.25
CA TYR A 130 -11.39 4.35 -4.62
C TYR A 130 -12.73 4.13 -5.33
N GLN A 131 -12.73 3.59 -6.55
CA GLN A 131 -13.94 3.38 -7.33
C GLN A 131 -14.71 2.19 -6.76
N LEU A 132 -15.86 2.46 -6.14
CA LEU A 132 -16.65 1.46 -5.43
C LEU A 132 -17.12 0.33 -6.35
N ASP A 133 -17.51 0.64 -7.58
CA ASP A 133 -17.91 -0.35 -8.58
C ASP A 133 -16.75 -1.28 -8.96
N VAL A 134 -15.54 -0.74 -9.13
CA VAL A 134 -14.33 -1.54 -9.37
C VAL A 134 -14.05 -2.47 -8.18
N GLN A 135 -14.14 -1.93 -6.95
CA GLN A 135 -13.95 -2.72 -5.72
C GLN A 135 -14.98 -3.84 -5.60
N GLN A 136 -16.27 -3.53 -5.75
CA GLN A 136 -17.37 -4.49 -5.65
C GLN A 136 -17.24 -5.60 -6.71
N ASN A 137 -16.94 -5.23 -7.97
CA ASN A 137 -16.76 -6.19 -9.05
C ASN A 137 -15.57 -7.12 -8.80
N PHE A 138 -14.44 -6.55 -8.37
CA PHE A 138 -13.23 -7.34 -8.10
C PHE A 138 -13.42 -8.29 -6.90
N ILE A 139 -13.99 -7.79 -5.80
CA ILE A 139 -14.27 -8.59 -4.60
C ILE A 139 -15.29 -9.68 -4.91
N ARG A 140 -16.40 -9.35 -5.58
CA ARG A 140 -17.42 -10.32 -6.01
C ARG A 140 -16.78 -11.45 -6.80
N ARG A 141 -15.94 -11.10 -7.78
CA ARG A 141 -15.28 -12.09 -8.64
C ARG A 141 -14.37 -13.02 -7.84
N LEU A 142 -13.57 -12.50 -6.91
CA LEU A 142 -12.73 -13.33 -6.05
C LEU A 142 -13.54 -14.26 -5.15
N LEU A 143 -14.62 -13.74 -4.55
CA LEU A 143 -15.51 -14.54 -3.71
C LEU A 143 -16.22 -15.63 -4.53
N GLU A 144 -16.75 -15.32 -5.71
CA GLU A 144 -17.37 -16.31 -6.61
C GLU A 144 -16.41 -17.45 -6.97
N LEU A 145 -15.17 -17.12 -7.33
CA LEU A 145 -14.14 -18.12 -7.60
C LEU A 145 -13.81 -18.97 -6.37
N ALA A 146 -13.73 -18.34 -5.19
CA ALA A 146 -13.44 -19.02 -3.94
C ALA A 146 -14.58 -19.96 -3.52
N MET A 147 -15.83 -19.52 -3.67
CA MET A 147 -17.03 -20.33 -3.41
C MET A 147 -17.07 -21.53 -4.36
N ARG A 148 -16.79 -21.33 -5.65
CA ARG A 148 -16.70 -22.40 -6.65
C ARG A 148 -15.62 -23.42 -6.29
N ASP A 149 -14.42 -22.96 -5.95
CA ASP A 149 -13.30 -23.82 -5.57
C ASP A 149 -13.64 -24.72 -4.37
N VAL A 150 -14.30 -24.17 -3.35
CA VAL A 150 -14.75 -24.93 -2.17
C VAL A 150 -15.85 -25.94 -2.52
N THR A 151 -16.74 -25.61 -3.45
CA THR A 151 -17.84 -26.50 -3.86
C THR A 151 -17.47 -27.52 -4.93
N ALA A 152 -16.29 -27.40 -5.54
CA ALA A 152 -15.85 -28.29 -6.61
C ALA A 152 -15.73 -29.73 -6.10
N LYS A 153 -16.29 -30.69 -6.84
CA LYS A 153 -16.16 -32.11 -6.49
C LYS A 153 -14.75 -32.59 -6.83
N ALA A 154 -14.21 -33.49 -6.00
CA ALA A 154 -12.91 -34.11 -6.24
C ALA A 154 -12.83 -34.70 -7.67
N GLY A 155 -11.98 -34.13 -8.53
CA GLY A 155 -11.80 -34.54 -9.92
C GLY A 155 -12.27 -33.53 -10.98
N GLU A 156 -12.98 -32.47 -10.62
CA GLU A 156 -13.27 -31.35 -11.54
C GLU A 156 -12.08 -30.38 -11.57
N ILE A 157 -11.65 -29.98 -12.77
CA ILE A 157 -10.59 -28.97 -12.94
C ILE A 157 -11.15 -27.64 -12.43
N PRO A 158 -10.50 -26.95 -11.47
CA PRO A 158 -10.95 -25.64 -11.02
C PRO A 158 -11.07 -24.69 -12.22
N LEU A 159 -12.25 -24.08 -12.40
CA LEU A 159 -12.55 -23.24 -13.57
C LEU A 159 -11.59 -22.04 -13.71
N GLY A 160 -10.91 -21.66 -12.64
CA GLY A 160 -9.82 -20.68 -12.65
C GLY A 160 -8.71 -21.02 -13.64
N VAL A 161 -8.58 -22.28 -14.07
CA VAL A 161 -7.67 -22.72 -15.15
C VAL A 161 -8.29 -22.51 -16.54
N GLN A 162 -9.61 -22.71 -16.71
CA GLN A 162 -10.31 -22.54 -18.00
C GLN A 162 -10.48 -21.06 -18.38
N GLU A 163 -10.86 -20.21 -17.42
CA GLU A 163 -10.97 -18.76 -17.63
C GLU A 163 -9.60 -18.13 -17.89
N GLN A 164 -8.51 -18.76 -17.42
CA GLN A 164 -7.14 -18.33 -17.65
C GLN A 164 -6.64 -18.68 -19.05
N ILE A 165 -7.05 -19.82 -19.63
CA ILE A 165 -6.80 -20.12 -21.06
C ILE A 165 -7.48 -19.06 -21.93
N ALA A 166 -8.71 -18.65 -21.59
CA ALA A 166 -9.43 -17.60 -22.29
C ALA A 166 -8.75 -16.22 -22.11
N TYR A 167 -8.34 -15.86 -20.88
CA TYR A 167 -7.62 -14.61 -20.59
C TYR A 167 -6.26 -14.51 -21.27
N MET A 168 -5.44 -15.57 -21.26
CA MET A 168 -4.15 -15.60 -21.94
C MET A 168 -4.30 -15.51 -23.47
N SER A 169 -5.37 -16.11 -24.01
CA SER A 169 -5.73 -15.99 -25.43
C SER A 169 -6.17 -14.56 -25.80
N ALA A 170 -6.90 -13.87 -24.91
CA ALA A 170 -7.32 -12.48 -25.12
C ALA A 170 -6.18 -11.45 -24.96
N LYS A 171 -5.30 -11.63 -23.97
CA LYS A 171 -4.18 -10.70 -23.67
C LYS A 171 -3.08 -10.72 -24.74
N MET A 172 -2.91 -11.82 -25.48
CA MET A 172 -2.04 -11.86 -26.67
C MET A 172 -2.53 -10.93 -27.80
N SER A 173 -3.81 -10.52 -27.79
CA SER A 173 -4.39 -9.64 -28.81
C SER A 173 -4.41 -8.16 -28.42
N ALA A 174 -4.38 -7.84 -27.12
CA ALA A 174 -4.56 -6.48 -26.59
C ALA A 174 -3.26 -5.93 -25.97
N LYS A 175 -2.31 -5.51 -26.82
CA LYS A 175 -1.25 -4.55 -26.44
C LYS A 175 -1.83 -3.13 -26.49
N ASN A 176 -1.50 -2.32 -25.49
CA ASN A 176 -1.90 -0.92 -25.27
C ASN A 176 -3.30 -0.71 -24.68
N ASN A 177 -3.34 -0.45 -23.36
CA ASN A 177 -3.85 0.82 -22.81
C ASN A 177 -3.92 0.78 -21.27
N GLY A 178 -2.86 1.29 -20.62
CA GLY A 178 -2.92 2.28 -19.53
C GLY A 178 -3.68 2.05 -18.21
N ILE A 179 -4.52 1.03 -18.07
CA ILE A 179 -5.20 0.70 -16.80
C ILE A 179 -5.11 -0.82 -16.63
N SER A 180 -4.13 -1.30 -15.88
CA SER A 180 -4.00 -2.71 -15.55
C SER A 180 -4.83 -3.04 -14.32
N LEU A 181 -6.02 -3.60 -14.50
CA LEU A 181 -6.60 -4.48 -13.48
C LEU A 181 -5.56 -5.60 -13.23
N PRO A 182 -5.24 -5.93 -11.96
CA PRO A 182 -4.23 -6.95 -11.66
C PRO A 182 -4.59 -8.28 -12.32
N GLU A 183 -3.57 -8.99 -12.86
CA GLU A 183 -3.73 -10.37 -13.31
C GLU A 183 -4.33 -11.21 -12.17
N ILE A 184 -5.38 -11.97 -12.45
CA ILE A 184 -5.92 -12.99 -11.54
C ILE A 184 -5.19 -14.30 -11.88
N PRO A 185 -4.19 -14.77 -11.10
CA PRO A 185 -3.62 -16.08 -11.32
C PRO A 185 -4.56 -17.14 -10.74
N CYS A 186 -4.67 -18.27 -11.43
CA CYS A 186 -5.26 -19.48 -10.91
C CYS A 186 -4.62 -19.90 -9.58
N GLY A 187 -5.45 -20.46 -8.70
CA GLY A 187 -5.02 -21.10 -7.46
C GLY A 187 -6.24 -21.51 -6.65
N GLY A 188 -6.08 -22.52 -5.79
CA GLY A 188 -7.14 -22.91 -4.86
C GLY A 188 -7.49 -21.78 -3.89
N LEU A 189 -8.46 -22.02 -3.03
CA LEU A 189 -9.01 -21.09 -2.04
C LEU A 189 -7.96 -20.15 -1.40
N HIS A 190 -6.80 -20.67 -1.00
CA HIS A 190 -5.74 -19.88 -0.36
C HIS A 190 -5.21 -18.74 -1.25
N GLU A 191 -4.99 -18.97 -2.54
CA GLU A 191 -4.45 -17.95 -3.44
C GLU A 191 -5.48 -16.85 -3.74
N LEU A 192 -6.74 -17.23 -3.90
CA LEU A 192 -7.85 -16.29 -4.07
C LEU A 192 -8.03 -15.41 -2.82
N ILE A 193 -7.92 -16.02 -1.65
CA ILE A 193 -8.00 -15.31 -0.38
C ILE A 193 -6.79 -14.41 -0.17
N ARG A 194 -5.59 -14.84 -0.55
CA ARG A 194 -4.38 -14.03 -0.51
C ARG A 194 -4.48 -12.78 -1.42
N GLN A 195 -5.15 -12.91 -2.57
CA GLN A 195 -5.47 -11.75 -3.41
C GLN A 195 -6.49 -10.83 -2.74
N LEU A 196 -7.51 -11.39 -2.08
CA LEU A 196 -8.52 -10.60 -1.37
C LEU A 196 -7.90 -9.83 -0.18
N THR A 197 -7.06 -10.48 0.63
CA THR A 197 -6.37 -9.83 1.76
C THR A 197 -5.35 -8.81 1.29
N GLY A 198 -4.65 -9.09 0.18
CA GLY A 198 -3.79 -8.11 -0.49
C GLY A 198 -4.56 -6.89 -1.01
N TYR A 199 -5.73 -7.12 -1.61
CA TYR A 199 -6.58 -6.04 -2.12
C TYR A 199 -7.11 -5.14 -0.98
N ALA A 200 -7.36 -5.70 0.20
CA ALA A 200 -7.71 -4.95 1.40
C ALA A 200 -6.69 -3.85 1.77
N VAL A 201 -5.42 -4.02 1.35
CA VAL A 201 -4.32 -3.09 1.60
C VAL A 201 -4.37 -1.88 0.67
N ILE A 202 -5.06 -1.97 -0.47
CA ILE A 202 -5.08 -0.92 -1.50
C ILE A 202 -6.49 -0.42 -1.83
N ALA A 203 -7.54 -1.07 -1.33
CA ALA A 203 -8.91 -0.58 -1.41
C ALA A 203 -9.19 0.41 -0.27
N LYS A 204 -9.77 1.57 -0.61
CA LYS A 204 -10.09 2.62 0.36
C LYS A 204 -11.49 3.16 0.13
N ASN A 205 -12.06 3.72 1.18
CA ASN A 205 -13.36 4.39 1.12
C ASN A 205 -13.34 5.51 0.05
N PRO A 206 -14.32 5.57 -0.87
CA PRO A 206 -14.41 6.60 -1.91
C PRO A 206 -14.36 8.05 -1.38
N ALA A 207 -14.74 8.27 -0.12
CA ALA A 207 -14.66 9.58 0.54
C ALA A 207 -13.23 10.17 0.57
N PHE A 208 -12.19 9.33 0.47
CA PHE A 208 -10.79 9.74 0.49
C PHE A 208 -10.16 9.86 -0.92
N HIS A 209 -10.96 9.80 -1.99
CA HIS A 209 -10.43 9.86 -3.38
C HIS A 209 -9.61 11.11 -3.67
N GLU A 210 -9.85 12.21 -2.95
CA GLU A 210 -9.06 13.43 -3.07
C GLU A 210 -7.57 13.19 -2.77
N GLU A 211 -7.22 12.23 -1.92
CA GLU A 211 -5.83 11.99 -1.51
C GLU A 211 -4.93 11.51 -2.66
N ARG A 212 -5.52 10.92 -3.72
CA ARG A 212 -4.80 10.38 -4.89
C ARG A 212 -3.60 9.52 -4.47
N GLU A 213 -3.86 8.61 -3.54
CA GLU A 213 -2.83 7.96 -2.75
C GLU A 213 -2.09 6.84 -3.52
N HIS A 214 -0.78 6.76 -3.30
CA HIS A 214 0.06 5.61 -3.58
C HIS A 214 0.69 5.12 -2.28
N ARG A 215 0.85 3.80 -2.15
CA ARG A 215 1.41 3.16 -0.97
C ARG A 215 2.65 2.37 -1.35
N LEU A 216 3.76 2.67 -0.68
CA LEU A 216 4.88 1.75 -0.58
C LEU A 216 4.59 0.76 0.54
N ILE A 217 4.45 -0.52 0.22
CA ILE A 217 3.89 -1.55 1.08
C ILE A 217 4.93 -2.63 1.33
N HIS A 218 5.20 -2.90 2.60
CA HIS A 218 5.99 -4.01 3.08
C HIS A 218 5.13 -4.91 3.96
N ALA A 219 5.07 -6.21 3.66
CA ALA A 219 4.26 -7.17 4.40
C ALA A 219 5.12 -8.37 4.84
N PRO A 220 5.97 -8.22 5.85
CA PRO A 220 6.86 -9.29 6.28
C PRO A 220 6.07 -10.47 6.87
N LEU A 221 6.58 -11.67 6.68
CA LEU A 221 6.04 -12.85 7.36
C LEU A 221 6.71 -12.97 8.73
N VAL A 222 5.97 -12.64 9.78
CA VAL A 222 6.45 -12.75 11.16
C VAL A 222 6.01 -14.10 11.72
N ILE A 223 6.97 -15.01 11.92
CA ILE A 223 6.70 -16.31 12.54
C ILE A 223 6.99 -16.19 14.03
N ALA A 224 5.95 -15.95 14.83
CA ALA A 224 6.05 -15.99 16.27
C ALA A 224 6.06 -17.44 16.76
N ASP A 225 7.19 -17.90 17.31
CA ASP A 225 7.23 -19.11 18.11
C ASP A 225 6.51 -18.82 19.44
N ARG A 226 5.31 -19.40 19.57
CA ARG A 226 4.44 -19.22 20.74
C ARG A 226 5.02 -19.82 22.03
N THR A 227 6.07 -20.62 21.93
CA THR A 227 6.74 -21.29 23.06
C THR A 227 7.88 -20.43 23.60
N THR A 228 8.63 -19.81 22.70
CA THR A 228 9.81 -18.99 23.06
C THR A 228 9.53 -17.49 23.05
N ASN A 229 8.34 -17.07 22.57
CA ASN A 229 8.01 -15.68 22.21
C ASN A 229 9.02 -15.04 21.24
N GLN A 230 9.87 -15.84 20.59
CA GLN A 230 10.78 -15.36 19.58
C GLN A 230 10.01 -15.21 18.27
N THR A 231 10.06 -14.03 17.70
CA THR A 231 9.69 -13.83 16.31
C THR A 231 10.89 -14.23 15.46
N THR A 232 10.75 -15.29 14.67
CA THR A 232 11.66 -15.53 13.55
C THR A 232 11.13 -14.74 12.38
N ASP A 233 11.85 -13.67 12.06
CA ASP A 233 11.52 -12.80 10.95
C ASP A 233 11.82 -13.51 9.62
N SER A 234 10.97 -13.23 8.63
CA SER A 234 11.17 -13.76 7.27
C SER A 234 12.49 -13.28 6.68
N ARG A 235 13.11 -14.08 5.80
CA ARG A 235 14.34 -13.68 5.07
C ARG A 235 14.18 -12.46 4.16
N PHE A 236 12.96 -11.93 4.01
CA PHE A 236 12.58 -10.94 3.00
C PHE A 236 12.11 -9.61 3.62
N GLU A 237 12.82 -9.16 4.65
CA GLU A 237 12.61 -7.85 5.27
C GLU A 237 13.41 -6.74 4.58
N ILE A 238 12.90 -5.50 4.63
CA ILE A 238 13.61 -4.33 4.12
C ILE A 238 14.59 -3.74 5.13
N SER A 239 14.40 -4.05 6.42
CA SER A 239 15.26 -3.68 7.55
C SER A 239 14.88 -4.52 8.77
N ASP A 240 15.68 -4.50 9.84
CA ASP A 240 15.19 -4.96 11.14
C ASP A 240 13.98 -4.11 11.59
N PRO A 241 12.99 -4.71 12.29
CA PRO A 241 11.88 -3.95 12.84
C PRO A 241 12.34 -2.98 13.93
N LYS A 242 11.93 -1.72 13.81
CA LYS A 242 12.20 -0.66 14.80
C LYS A 242 10.92 -0.24 15.52
N HIS A 243 11.08 0.50 16.61
CA HIS A 243 9.96 0.93 17.46
C HIS A 243 9.97 2.44 17.67
N ARG A 244 8.77 3.04 17.67
CA ARG A 244 8.57 4.45 18.00
C ARG A 244 7.34 4.63 18.88
N VAL A 245 7.31 5.73 19.63
CA VAL A 245 6.11 6.16 20.35
C VAL A 245 5.27 7.03 19.42
N THR A 246 3.99 6.70 19.30
CA THR A 246 2.99 7.51 18.60
C THR A 246 1.66 7.34 19.33
N ASN A 247 0.81 8.38 19.44
CA ASN A 247 -0.51 8.27 20.07
C ASN A 247 -0.53 7.49 21.42
N ASN A 248 0.44 7.77 22.29
CA ASN A 248 0.63 7.10 23.60
C ASN A 248 0.78 5.56 23.55
N ARG A 249 1.21 5.01 22.40
CA ARG A 249 1.48 3.59 22.20
C ARG A 249 2.86 3.39 21.57
N ILE A 250 3.45 2.23 21.80
CA ILE A 250 4.65 1.78 21.07
C ILE A 250 4.19 1.08 19.79
N CYS A 251 4.78 1.45 18.66
CA CYS A 251 4.45 0.87 17.37
C CYS A 251 5.72 0.47 16.62
N ALA A 252 5.66 -0.70 16.00
CA ALA A 252 6.70 -1.16 15.09
C ALA A 252 6.65 -0.40 13.76
N TYR A 253 7.80 -0.23 13.12
CA TYR A 253 7.95 0.28 11.77
C TYR A 253 9.20 -0.32 11.11
N TYR A 254 9.24 -0.29 9.78
CA TYR A 254 10.40 -0.68 8.98
C TYR A 254 10.97 0.54 8.26
N GLU A 255 12.26 0.50 7.94
CA GLU A 255 12.94 1.58 7.24
C GLU A 255 13.28 1.17 5.81
N PHE A 256 12.82 1.97 4.84
CA PHE A 256 13.33 1.92 3.48
C PHE A 256 14.54 2.86 3.36
N ASP A 257 15.69 2.31 2.99
CA ASP A 257 16.94 3.06 2.84
C ASP A 257 17.00 3.82 1.51
N LEU A 258 17.14 5.14 1.58
CA LEU A 258 17.27 6.02 0.42
C LEU A 258 18.73 6.23 0.00
N SER A 259 19.71 5.81 0.81
CA SER A 259 21.12 6.23 0.69
C SER A 259 21.71 6.02 -0.70
N GLU A 260 21.41 4.88 -1.34
CA GLU A 260 21.90 4.55 -2.68
C GLU A 260 21.23 5.36 -3.81
N TYR A 261 20.12 6.01 -3.52
CA TYR A 261 19.28 6.72 -4.49
C TYR A 261 19.32 8.24 -4.31
N ILE A 262 19.77 8.75 -3.15
CA ILE A 262 19.91 10.21 -2.90
C ILE A 262 20.71 10.87 -4.02
N ASN A 263 21.89 10.33 -4.36
CA ASN A 263 22.75 10.91 -5.39
C ASN A 263 22.28 10.60 -6.83
N LYS A 264 21.30 9.72 -6.99
CA LYS A 264 20.69 9.37 -8.29
C LYS A 264 19.48 10.23 -8.61
N GLY A 265 19.07 11.13 -7.72
CA GLY A 265 17.91 12.00 -7.95
C GLY A 265 16.59 11.44 -7.43
N ILE A 266 16.57 10.55 -6.44
CA ILE A 266 15.30 10.05 -5.88
C ILE A 266 14.42 11.16 -5.32
N ILE A 267 15.01 12.20 -4.69
CA ILE A 267 14.30 13.41 -4.29
C ILE A 267 14.29 14.36 -5.48
N ALA A 268 13.09 14.58 -6.02
CA ALA A 268 12.82 15.39 -7.20
C ALA A 268 12.62 16.87 -6.88
N GLU A 269 11.91 17.17 -5.79
CA GLU A 269 11.66 18.54 -5.32
C GLU A 269 11.20 18.56 -3.86
N ILE A 270 11.25 19.74 -3.24
CA ILE A 270 10.68 20.02 -1.92
C ILE A 270 9.67 21.15 -2.03
N VAL A 271 8.47 20.91 -1.52
CA VAL A 271 7.43 21.92 -1.38
C VAL A 271 7.29 22.30 0.08
N LYS A 272 7.47 23.58 0.38
CA LYS A 272 7.19 24.15 1.70
C LYS A 272 5.70 24.40 1.83
N GLY A 273 5.10 23.97 2.93
CA GLY A 273 3.68 24.22 3.20
C GLY A 273 3.37 25.72 3.28
N PRO A 274 2.10 26.14 3.10
CA PRO A 274 1.72 27.54 2.96
C PRO A 274 2.08 28.42 4.18
N LYS A 275 2.21 27.82 5.37
CA LYS A 275 2.60 28.50 6.63
C LYS A 275 4.06 28.24 7.01
N ASN A 276 4.77 27.43 6.24
CA ASN A 276 6.15 27.05 6.54
C ASN A 276 7.10 28.24 6.29
N GLY A 277 7.74 28.70 7.36
CA GLY A 277 8.69 29.81 7.35
C GLY A 277 10.16 29.42 7.26
N THR A 278 10.49 28.14 7.00
CA THR A 278 11.88 27.69 6.86
C THR A 278 12.55 28.41 5.69
N SER A 279 13.74 28.97 5.95
CA SER A 279 14.50 29.72 4.94
C SER A 279 15.14 28.77 3.93
N ASP A 280 15.29 29.23 2.69
CA ASP A 280 15.95 28.43 1.64
C ASP A 280 17.43 28.20 1.96
N ASN A 281 18.06 29.09 2.73
CA ASN A 281 19.44 28.94 3.22
C ASN A 281 19.59 27.78 4.20
N ASP A 282 18.63 27.61 5.12
CA ASP A 282 18.64 26.49 6.07
C ASP A 282 18.46 25.16 5.33
N LEU A 283 17.55 25.12 4.35
CA LEU A 283 17.36 23.94 3.50
C LEU A 283 18.61 23.64 2.68
N ALA A 284 19.22 24.64 2.07
CA ALA A 284 20.48 24.48 1.33
C ALA A 284 21.61 23.94 2.22
N ALA A 285 21.72 24.41 3.47
CA ALA A 285 22.69 23.90 4.43
C ALA A 285 22.43 22.43 4.82
N ILE A 286 21.16 22.04 4.95
CA ILE A 286 20.78 20.64 5.20
C ILE A 286 21.15 19.76 4.00
N PHE A 287 20.78 20.16 2.79
CA PHE A 287 21.04 19.35 1.60
C PHE A 287 22.52 19.33 1.18
N GLY A 288 23.28 20.38 1.50
CA GLY A 288 24.73 20.41 1.35
C GLY A 288 25.41 19.28 2.13
N LYS A 289 24.91 18.92 3.32
CA LYS A 289 25.40 17.77 4.10
C LYS A 289 25.04 16.41 3.47
N MET A 290 24.05 16.38 2.59
CA MET A 290 23.71 15.20 1.80
C MET A 290 24.43 15.12 0.46
N GLU A 291 25.30 16.08 0.15
CA GLU A 291 25.96 16.20 -1.16
C GLU A 291 24.97 16.38 -2.33
N ARG A 292 23.78 16.93 -2.05
CA ARG A 292 22.73 17.25 -3.05
C ARG A 292 22.33 18.70 -2.93
N THR A 293 22.89 19.59 -3.74
CA THR A 293 22.58 21.04 -3.67
C THR A 293 21.61 21.52 -4.75
N ASP A 294 21.20 20.62 -5.63
CA ASP A 294 20.41 20.86 -6.84
C ASP A 294 18.91 20.60 -6.67
N ILE A 295 18.46 20.25 -5.46
CA ILE A 295 17.05 19.92 -5.20
C ILE A 295 16.20 21.20 -5.32
N PRO A 296 15.25 21.27 -6.28
CA PRO A 296 14.34 22.40 -6.39
C PRO A 296 13.50 22.57 -5.13
N ILE A 297 13.37 23.80 -4.65
CA ILE A 297 12.53 24.17 -3.51
C ILE A 297 11.48 25.16 -4.01
N ARG A 298 10.21 24.95 -3.63
CA ARG A 298 9.15 25.92 -3.89
C ARG A 298 8.22 26.09 -2.70
N GLN A 299 7.58 27.24 -2.62
CA GLN A 299 6.50 27.51 -1.67
C GLN A 299 5.17 26.99 -2.24
N SER A 300 4.32 26.44 -1.37
CA SER A 300 2.92 26.12 -1.69
C SER A 300 2.18 27.36 -2.21
N LYS A 301 1.33 27.16 -3.22
CA LYS A 301 0.42 28.16 -3.80
C LYS A 301 -0.97 28.11 -3.17
N ALA A 302 -1.25 27.12 -2.31
CA ALA A 302 -2.52 27.04 -1.61
C ALA A 302 -2.71 28.30 -0.76
N SER A 303 -3.82 29.02 -0.95
CA SER A 303 -4.12 30.28 -0.28
C SER A 303 -4.59 30.12 1.17
N TYR A 304 -3.96 29.19 1.88
CA TYR A 304 -4.30 28.84 3.26
C TYR A 304 -3.71 29.85 4.23
N ARG A 305 -4.56 30.43 5.09
CA ARG A 305 -4.17 31.37 6.15
C ARG A 305 -4.01 30.65 7.47
#